data_AF-A0AAU7EVC4-F1
#
_entry.id   AF-A0AAU7EVC4-F1
#
_cell.length_a   1.000
_cell.length_b   1.000
_cell.length_c   1.000
_cell.angle_alpha   90.00
_cell.angle_beta   90.00
_cell.angle_gamma   90.00
#
_symmetry.space_group_name_H-M   'P 1'
#
loop_
_entity.id
_entity.type
_entity.pdbx_description
1 polymer ?
#
loop_
_entity_poly.entity_id
_entity_poly.type
_entity_poly.pdbx_seq_one_letter_code
_entity_poly.pdbx_strand_id
1 'polypeptide(L)'
;MSLTVLERTALIESIQQSLAEGTLEIGDAVRRLRVEVTGLHQSQFAKMCKISVRTLVHIEHGEGNQTLKSLNAVFRPFGMKMGVVRIRRDTI
;
A
#
# COMPACT_ATOMS: atom_id res chain seq x y z
N MET A 1 19.54 -5.12 -9.02
CA MET A 1 18.80 -5.80 -10.11
C MET A 1 17.40 -5.24 -10.12
N SER A 2 16.92 -4.78 -11.28
CA SER A 2 15.54 -4.30 -11.46
C SER A 2 14.61 -5.50 -11.54
N LEU A 3 13.51 -5.51 -10.79
CA LEU A 3 12.47 -6.54 -10.92
C LEU A 3 11.97 -6.57 -12.38
N THR A 4 11.79 -7.77 -12.91
CA THR A 4 11.07 -7.94 -14.18
C THR A 4 9.60 -7.52 -14.02
N VAL A 5 8.93 -7.25 -15.13
CA VAL A 5 7.51 -6.86 -15.12
C VAL A 5 6.64 -7.94 -14.45
N LEU A 6 6.94 -9.22 -14.68
CA LEU A 6 6.21 -10.34 -14.09
C LEU A 6 6.41 -10.42 -12.57
N GLU A 7 7.66 -10.32 -12.10
CA GLU A 7 7.96 -10.35 -10.67
C GLU A 7 7.31 -9.17 -9.93
N ARG A 8 7.30 -7.99 -10.56
CA ARG A 8 6.64 -6.80 -10.00
C ARG A 8 5.14 -7.00 -9.83
N THR A 9 4.48 -7.58 -10.84
CA THR A 9 3.04 -7.84 -10.79
C THR A 9 2.71 -8.87 -9.71
N ALA A 10 3.45 -9.98 -9.66
CA ALA A 10 3.26 -11.02 -8.64
C ALA A 10 3.44 -10.46 -7.21
N LEU A 11 4.42 -9.57 -7.02
CA LEU A 11 4.64 -8.92 -5.73
C LEU A 11 3.47 -8.01 -5.34
N ILE A 12 2.95 -7.20 -6.26
CA ILE A 12 1.78 -6.35 -6.01
C ILE A 12 0.56 -7.20 -5.64
N GLU A 13 0.31 -8.28 -6.37
CA GLU A 13 -0.79 -9.22 -6.08
C GLU A 13 -0.63 -9.86 -4.70
N SER A 14 0.59 -10.28 -4.32
CA SER A 14 0.84 -10.87 -3.00
C SER A 14 0.55 -9.89 -1.86
N ILE A 15 0.91 -8.61 -2.02
CA ILE A 15 0.62 -7.55 -1.04
C ILE A 15 -0.88 -7.31 -0.96
N GLN A 16 -1.57 -7.25 -2.10
CA GLN A 16 -3.01 -7.07 -2.16
C GLN A 16 -3.76 -8.22 -1.50
N GLN A 17 -3.34 -9.45 -1.74
CA GLN A 17 -3.93 -10.64 -1.13
C GLN A 17 -3.75 -10.63 0.39
N SER A 18 -2.54 -10.33 0.87
CA SER A 18 -2.26 -10.25 2.31
C SER A 18 -3.08 -9.15 3.01
N LEU A 19 -3.26 -8.00 2.34
CA LEU A 19 -4.16 -6.94 2.79
C LEU A 19 -5.62 -7.40 2.85
N ALA A 20 -6.08 -8.11 1.82
CA ALA A 20 -7.45 -8.63 1.77
C ALA A 20 -7.70 -9.72 2.81
N GLU A 21 -6.64 -10.44 3.21
CA GLU A 21 -6.63 -11.45 4.26
C GLU A 21 -6.55 -10.88 5.67
N GLY A 22 -6.15 -9.62 5.82
CA GLY A 22 -5.92 -9.01 7.12
C GLY A 22 -4.64 -9.50 7.80
N THR A 23 -3.78 -10.22 7.08
CA THR A 23 -2.46 -10.70 7.57
C THR A 23 -1.37 -9.65 7.43
N LEU A 24 -1.66 -8.54 6.73
CA LEU A 24 -0.77 -7.41 6.53
C LEU A 24 -1.49 -6.11 6.86
N GLU A 25 -0.89 -5.27 7.69
CA GLU A 25 -1.42 -3.94 7.99
C GLU A 25 -1.22 -2.98 6.81
N ILE A 26 -2.09 -1.96 6.72
CA ILE A 26 -2.04 -0.96 5.65
C ILE A 26 -0.70 -0.23 5.62
N GLY A 27 -0.16 0.15 6.78
CA GLY A 27 1.11 0.87 6.87
C GLY A 27 2.28 0.06 6.29
N ASP A 28 2.36 -1.21 6.67
CA ASP A 28 3.36 -2.14 6.15
C ASP A 28 3.18 -2.38 4.65
N ALA A 29 1.95 -2.59 4.18
CA ALA A 29 1.71 -2.77 2.76
C ALA A 29 2.18 -1.55 1.94
N VAL A 30 1.93 -0.34 2.41
CA VAL A 30 2.40 0.90 1.76
C VAL A 30 3.93 0.96 1.75
N ARG A 31 4.58 0.62 2.87
CA ARG A 31 6.04 0.56 2.95
C ARG A 31 6.62 -0.47 1.99
N ARG A 32 6.01 -1.65 1.86
CA ARG A 32 6.43 -2.70 0.90
C ARG A 32 6.27 -2.26 -0.54
N LEU A 33 5.13 -1.64 -0.89
CA LEU A 33 4.91 -1.04 -2.21
C LEU A 33 5.98 0.02 -2.52
N ARG A 34 6.36 0.83 -1.54
CA ARG A 34 7.42 1.81 -1.71
C ARG A 34 8.79 1.16 -1.94
N VAL A 35 9.24 0.32 -1.00
CA VAL A 35 10.61 -0.21 -0.99
C VAL A 35 10.79 -1.34 -2.00
N GLU A 36 9.92 -2.35 -1.98
CA GLU A 36 10.11 -3.57 -2.76
C GLU A 36 9.63 -3.41 -4.20
N VAL A 37 8.52 -2.69 -4.44
CA VAL A 37 7.94 -2.56 -5.79
C VAL A 37 8.51 -1.38 -6.58
N THR A 38 8.84 -0.27 -5.91
CA THR A 38 9.35 0.93 -6.60
C THR A 38 10.80 1.28 -6.29
N GLY A 39 11.37 0.81 -5.19
CA GLY A 39 12.71 1.18 -4.75
C GLY A 39 12.86 2.65 -4.36
N LEU A 40 11.77 3.38 -4.13
CA LEU A 40 11.79 4.83 -3.90
C LEU A 40 11.95 5.17 -2.42
N HIS A 41 12.65 6.28 -2.15
CA HIS A 41 12.63 6.89 -0.82
C HIS A 41 11.31 7.63 -0.58
N GLN A 42 10.97 7.90 0.69
CA GLN A 42 9.67 8.47 1.08
C GLN A 42 9.30 9.76 0.33
N SER A 43 10.26 10.66 0.10
CA SER A 43 10.00 11.91 -0.62
C SER A 43 9.60 11.70 -2.08
N GLN A 44 10.29 10.80 -2.79
CA GLN A 44 10.00 10.46 -4.18
C GLN A 44 8.67 9.72 -4.30
N PHE A 45 8.42 8.77 -3.39
CA PHE A 45 7.19 8.01 -3.36
C PHE A 45 5.97 8.88 -3.04
N ALA A 46 6.07 9.77 -2.05
CA ALA A 46 5.00 10.71 -1.73
C ALA A 46 4.64 11.61 -2.93
N LYS A 47 5.67 12.07 -3.66
CA LYS A 47 5.49 12.84 -4.90
C LYS A 47 4.77 12.02 -5.98
N MET A 48 5.16 10.75 -6.17
CA MET A 48 4.51 9.82 -7.11
C MET A 48 3.02 9.63 -6.76
N CYS A 49 2.72 9.46 -5.48
CA CYS A 49 1.36 9.29 -4.97
C CYS A 49 0.59 10.62 -4.83
N LYS A 50 1.20 11.78 -5.12
CA LYS A 50 0.61 13.12 -5.01
C LYS A 50 0.09 13.44 -3.60
N ILE A 51 0.84 13.05 -2.57
CA ILE A 51 0.57 13.35 -1.16
C ILE A 51 1.80 14.00 -0.50
N SER A 52 1.62 14.57 0.69
CA SER A 52 2.76 15.09 1.46
C SER A 52 3.60 13.94 2.04
N VAL A 53 4.90 14.18 2.25
CA VAL A 53 5.78 13.20 2.92
C VAL A 53 5.28 12.88 4.32
N ARG A 54 4.79 13.89 5.04
CA ARG A 54 4.18 13.69 6.36
C ARG A 54 2.99 12.73 6.30
N THR A 55 2.11 12.91 5.32
CA THR A 55 0.97 12.00 5.10
C THR A 55 1.45 10.57 4.85
N LEU A 56 2.48 10.39 4.02
CA LEU A 56 3.05 9.06 3.77
C LEU A 56 3.61 8.44 5.05
N VAL A 57 4.41 9.18 5.83
CA VAL A 57 5.01 8.69 7.09
C VAL A 57 3.93 8.27 8.08
N HIS A 58 2.90 9.09 8.25
CA HIS A 58 1.76 8.76 9.12
C HIS A 58 1.03 7.49 8.65
N ILE A 59 0.85 7.32 7.34
CA ILE A 59 0.28 6.08 6.78
C ILE A 59 1.20 4.88 7.09
N GLU A 60 2.50 4.98 6.82
CA GLU A 60 3.47 3.89 7.03
C GLU A 60 3.62 3.49 8.49
N HIS A 61 3.44 4.41 9.44
CA HIS A 61 3.47 4.12 10.87
C HIS A 61 2.10 3.71 11.45
N GLY A 62 1.03 3.70 10.65
CA GLY A 62 -0.32 3.48 11.16
C GLY A 62 -0.82 4.59 12.09
N GLU A 63 -0.18 5.76 12.08
CA GLU A 63 -0.45 6.86 13.00
C GLU A 63 -1.53 7.81 12.46
N GLY A 64 -2.68 7.86 13.14
CA GLY A 64 -3.76 8.81 12.88
C GLY A 64 -4.85 8.28 11.95
N ASN A 65 -5.91 9.09 11.76
CA ASN A 65 -7.08 8.69 10.98
C ASN A 65 -6.88 8.99 9.49
N GLN A 66 -6.37 8.01 8.75
CA GLN A 66 -6.08 8.20 7.33
C GLN A 66 -7.36 8.30 6.51
N THR A 67 -7.47 9.36 5.73
CA THR A 67 -8.63 9.52 4.84
C THR A 67 -8.58 8.48 3.71
N LEU A 68 -9.76 8.01 3.29
CA LEU A 68 -9.88 7.17 2.10
C LEU A 68 -9.23 7.83 0.86
N LYS A 69 -9.27 9.17 0.78
CA LYS A 69 -8.62 9.93 -0.29
C LYS A 69 -7.10 9.71 -0.31
N SER A 70 -6.44 9.81 0.86
CA SER A 70 -4.99 9.61 0.98
C SER A 70 -4.61 8.16 0.66
N LEU A 71 -5.35 7.18 1.18
CA LEU A 71 -5.12 5.76 0.89
C LEU A 71 -5.28 5.46 -0.60
N ASN A 72 -6.37 5.94 -1.22
CA ASN A 72 -6.58 5.78 -2.66
C ASN A 72 -5.48 6.43 -3.50
N ALA A 73 -4.93 7.58 -3.06
CA ALA A 73 -3.82 8.22 -3.76
C ALA A 73 -2.55 7.34 -3.76
N VAL A 74 -2.31 6.59 -2.69
CA VAL A 74 -1.18 5.65 -2.58
C VAL A 74 -1.40 4.38 -3.39
N PHE A 75 -2.61 3.83 -3.39
CA PHE A 75 -2.91 2.57 -4.08
C PHE A 75 -3.12 2.71 -5.60
N ARG A 76 -3.56 3.88 -6.07
CA ARG A 76 -3.91 4.12 -7.47
C ARG A 76 -2.76 3.87 -8.47
N PRO A 77 -1.49 4.25 -8.21
CA PRO A 77 -0.35 3.92 -9.08
C PRO A 77 -0.14 2.41 -9.30
N PHE A 78 -0.70 1.57 -8.44
CA PHE A 78 -0.61 0.11 -8.52
C PHE A 78 -1.90 -0.54 -9.03
N GLY A 79 -2.86 0.24 -9.55
CA GLY A 79 -4.14 -0.28 -10.03
C GLY A 79 -5.11 -0.65 -8.91
N MET A 80 -4.86 -0.23 -7.66
CA MET A 80 -5.66 -0.58 -6.49
C MET A 80 -6.42 0.64 -5.94
N LYS A 81 -7.48 0.37 -5.18
CA LYS A 81 -8.24 1.37 -4.40
C LYS A 81 -8.88 0.72 -3.18
N MET A 82 -9.15 1.52 -2.16
CA MET A 82 -9.96 1.11 -1.01
C MET A 82 -11.40 0.81 -1.46
N GLY A 83 -12.01 -0.20 -0.86
CA GLY A 83 -13.37 -0.63 -1.16
C GLY A 83 -14.04 -1.31 0.03
N VAL A 84 -15.36 -1.48 -0.06
CA VAL A 84 -16.15 -2.21 0.93
C VAL A 84 -16.01 -3.71 0.65
N VAL A 85 -15.63 -4.48 1.67
CA VAL A 85 -15.52 -5.94 1.62
C VAL A 85 -16.42 -6.56 2.69
N ARG A 86 -16.73 -7.85 2.57
CA ARG A 86 -17.42 -8.57 3.66
C ARG A 86 -16.48 -8.66 4.87
N ILE A 87 -17.03 -8.43 6.06
CA ILE A 87 -16.30 -8.70 7.32
C ILE A 87 -16.04 -10.21 7.38
N ARG A 88 -14.76 -10.59 7.43
CA ARG A 88 -14.37 -11.96 7.69
C ARG A 88 -14.70 -12.26 9.15
N ARG A 89 -15.50 -13.29 9.38
CA ARG A 89 -15.70 -13.85 10.70
C ARG A 89 -14.83 -15.09 10.75
N ASP A 90 -13.78 -15.04 11.54
CA ASP A 90 -13.00 -16.24 11.85
C ASP A 90 -13.98 -17.19 12.55
N THR A 91 -14.32 -18.28 11.87
CA THR A 91 -15.18 -19.31 12.46
C THR A 91 -14.28 -20.03 13.46
N ILE A 92 -14.52 -19.75 14.74
CA ILE A 92 -13.93 -20.47 15.88
C ILE A 92 -14.46 -21.90 15.87
#